data_AF-A0A928WVY2-F1
#
_entry.id   AF-A0A928WVY2-F1
#
_cell.length_a   1.000
_cell.length_b   1.000
_cell.length_c   1.000
_cell.angle_alpha   90.00
_cell.angle_beta   90.00
_cell.angle_gamma   90.00
#
_symmetry.space_group_name_H-M   'P 1'
#
loop_
_entity.id
_entity.type
_entity.pdbx_description
1 polymer ?
#
loop_
_entity_poly.entity_id
_entity_poly.type
_entity_poly.pdbx_seq_one_letter_code
_entity_poly.pdbx_strand_id
1 'polypeptide(L)'
;MTEVEAPRGVAFLKDALAERLGRPAATRVAKSRPSEWYIFDPCFSVIQRGVGSSSRGYRSGIQIRNREICFYNVHSRTPAKLLKTNLKQRPEAIISAAEGSLHLRNYHYLHFSSRKVSRQTGAKRWADTVRVIESTQWKDFKDEIEKDLSGIVKDLFPDLPSAGKAGTGEAVRGSDFCLFLADFDRIEFAVTDRLAAEQAAEVIDAAWHLFSCLYPWEPPRKRDASLRRAMLSRPGLCDCEYERIAGVPKSDCDNSAVEAAHIIPYARGGSDRAWNGVWLCAKHHRATEGKLSGRRSGQDLSDVQVRFAAREDSGE
;
A
#
# COMPACT_ATOMS: atom_id res chain seq x y z
N MET A 1 24.30 -12.00 16.19
CA MET A 1 23.41 -10.84 16.47
C MET A 1 22.40 -11.35 17.46
N THR A 2 22.35 -10.78 18.66
CA THR A 2 21.31 -11.08 19.65
C THR A 2 19.96 -10.69 19.04
N GLU A 3 19.02 -11.63 19.00
CA GLU A 3 17.65 -11.33 18.63
C GLU A 3 17.11 -10.34 19.67
N VAL A 4 16.69 -9.17 19.22
CA VAL A 4 16.00 -8.21 20.10
C VAL A 4 14.61 -8.78 20.31
N GLU A 5 14.34 -9.26 21.50
CA GLU A 5 13.01 -9.73 21.89
C GLU A 5 12.02 -8.56 21.83
N ALA A 6 10.84 -8.83 21.24
CA ALA A 6 9.82 -7.80 21.12
C ALA A 6 9.14 -7.57 22.47
N PRO A 7 8.83 -6.32 22.85
CA PRO A 7 8.00 -6.04 24.02
C PRO A 7 6.67 -6.78 23.95
N ARG A 8 6.10 -7.14 25.10
CA ARG A 8 4.89 -7.96 25.20
C ARG A 8 3.74 -7.36 24.38
N GLY A 9 3.51 -6.06 24.48
CA GLY A 9 2.46 -5.36 23.75
C GLY A 9 2.62 -5.38 22.23
N VAL A 10 3.85 -5.52 21.72
CA VAL A 10 4.10 -5.66 20.27
C VAL A 10 3.59 -6.99 19.75
N ALA A 11 3.67 -8.06 20.55
CA ALA A 11 3.13 -9.37 20.19
C ALA A 11 1.59 -9.31 20.09
N PHE A 12 0.91 -8.72 21.08
CA PHE A 12 -0.55 -8.58 21.06
C PHE A 12 -1.05 -7.77 19.86
N LEU A 13 -0.41 -6.64 19.55
CA LEU A 13 -0.77 -5.84 18.37
C LEU A 13 -0.52 -6.58 17.05
N LYS A 14 0.53 -7.42 16.98
CA LYS A 14 0.81 -8.26 15.81
C LYS A 14 -0.28 -9.31 15.64
N ASP A 15 -0.67 -9.97 16.72
CA ASP A 15 -1.66 -11.03 16.69
C ASP A 15 -3.05 -10.47 16.37
N ALA A 16 -3.43 -9.34 16.96
CA ALA A 16 -4.64 -8.61 16.61
C ALA A 16 -4.68 -8.19 15.13
N LEU A 17 -3.56 -7.70 14.58
CA LEU A 17 -3.49 -7.40 13.15
C LEU A 17 -3.59 -8.67 12.30
N ALA A 18 -2.96 -9.77 12.70
CA ALA A 18 -3.01 -11.03 11.98
C ALA A 18 -4.44 -11.61 11.93
N GLU A 19 -5.14 -11.55 13.06
CA GLU A 19 -6.56 -11.94 13.17
C GLU A 19 -7.42 -11.08 12.24
N ARG A 20 -7.27 -9.74 12.31
CA ARG A 20 -8.03 -8.82 11.46
C ARG A 20 -7.78 -9.01 9.97
N LEU A 21 -6.54 -9.37 9.60
CA LEU A 21 -6.15 -9.68 8.22
C LEU A 21 -6.63 -11.05 7.74
N GLY A 22 -6.95 -11.99 8.65
CA GLY A 22 -7.13 -13.40 8.33
C GLY A 22 -5.87 -14.09 7.83
N ARG A 23 -4.68 -13.52 8.10
CA ARG A 23 -3.36 -14.05 7.68
C ARG A 23 -2.23 -13.51 8.57
N PRO A 24 -1.05 -14.16 8.62
CA PRO A 24 0.04 -13.71 9.48
C PRO A 24 0.51 -12.27 9.23
N ALA A 25 0.60 -11.48 10.30
CA ALA A 25 1.28 -10.18 10.32
C ALA A 25 2.78 -10.35 10.64
N ALA A 26 3.58 -9.33 10.34
CA ALA A 26 5.01 -9.30 10.64
C ALA A 26 5.38 -8.10 11.53
N THR A 27 6.44 -8.28 12.30
CA THR A 27 7.06 -7.25 13.13
C THR A 27 8.47 -6.93 12.65
N ARG A 28 8.93 -5.72 12.94
CA ARG A 28 10.32 -5.32 12.70
C ARG A 28 10.75 -4.21 13.63
N VAL A 29 11.94 -4.34 14.19
CA VAL A 29 12.63 -3.27 14.92
C VAL A 29 13.43 -2.34 13.98
N ALA A 30 13.45 -1.05 14.27
CA ALA A 30 14.27 -0.10 13.52
C ALA A 30 15.76 -0.29 13.83
N LYS A 31 16.59 -0.52 12.80
CA LYS A 31 18.04 -0.76 12.96
C LYS A 31 18.77 0.32 13.76
N SER A 32 18.36 1.58 13.64
CA SER A 32 19.00 2.72 14.30
C SER A 32 18.38 3.09 15.64
N ARG A 33 17.24 2.48 16.01
CA ARG A 33 16.47 2.78 17.22
C ARG A 33 15.78 1.50 17.71
N PRO A 34 16.43 0.71 18.57
CA PRO A 34 15.89 -0.56 19.08
C PRO A 34 14.55 -0.45 19.83
N SER A 35 14.18 0.75 20.28
CA SER A 35 12.90 1.05 20.92
C SER A 35 11.76 1.34 19.94
N GLU A 36 12.03 1.34 18.63
CA GLU A 36 11.05 1.67 17.59
C GLU A 36 10.64 0.40 16.83
N TRP A 37 9.37 0.03 16.95
CA TRP A 37 8.80 -1.19 16.37
C TRP A 37 7.78 -0.88 15.30
N TYR A 38 7.70 -1.76 14.31
CA TYR A 38 6.73 -1.71 13.23
C TYR A 38 5.98 -3.02 13.13
N ILE A 39 4.67 -2.92 12.94
CA ILE A 39 3.75 -4.04 12.73
C ILE A 39 3.03 -3.80 11.40
N PHE A 40 3.10 -4.78 10.50
CA PHE A 40 2.67 -4.59 9.12
C PHE A 40 2.20 -5.90 8.48
N ASP A 41 1.44 -5.79 7.41
CA ASP A 41 1.06 -6.92 6.56
C ASP A 41 2.22 -7.27 5.59
N PRO A 42 2.73 -8.51 5.62
CA PRO A 42 3.74 -8.98 4.67
C PRO A 42 3.33 -8.83 3.20
N CYS A 43 2.03 -8.81 2.86
CA CYS A 43 1.58 -8.56 1.49
C CYS A 43 2.03 -7.19 0.97
N PHE A 44 2.26 -6.20 1.84
CA PHE A 44 2.89 -4.95 1.41
C PHE A 44 4.28 -5.19 0.84
N SER A 45 5.06 -6.12 1.41
CA SER A 45 6.38 -6.49 0.87
C SER A 45 6.30 -7.19 -0.50
N VAL A 46 5.21 -7.94 -0.78
CA VAL A 46 4.96 -8.60 -2.07
C VAL A 46 4.52 -7.61 -3.15
N ILE A 47 3.60 -6.70 -2.82
CA ILE A 47 3.23 -5.54 -3.67
C ILE A 47 4.47 -4.67 -3.98
N GLN A 48 5.51 -4.73 -3.14
CA GLN A 48 6.74 -3.95 -3.25
C GLN A 48 7.89 -4.64 -4.01
N ARG A 49 8.02 -5.98 -3.99
CA ARG A 49 9.09 -6.70 -4.72
C ARG A 49 9.02 -6.54 -6.25
N GLY A 50 7.85 -6.21 -6.80
CA GLY A 50 7.67 -5.88 -8.22
C GLY A 50 8.40 -4.60 -8.69
N VAL A 51 9.04 -3.81 -7.81
CA VAL A 51 9.65 -2.50 -8.15
C VAL A 51 11.16 -2.43 -7.81
N GLY A 52 11.85 -3.57 -7.63
CA GLY A 52 13.32 -3.60 -7.64
C GLY A 52 14.02 -2.82 -6.51
N SER A 53 13.39 -2.64 -5.36
CA SER A 53 14.00 -1.98 -4.21
C SER A 53 14.75 -3.00 -3.33
N SER A 54 16.07 -3.01 -3.44
CA SER A 54 16.99 -3.79 -2.59
C SER A 54 17.42 -3.05 -1.32
N SER A 55 16.92 -1.83 -1.06
CA SER A 55 17.43 -0.98 0.01
C SER A 55 16.36 -0.40 0.92
N ARG A 56 16.52 -0.71 2.21
CA ARG A 56 15.96 -0.03 3.40
C ARG A 56 14.43 -0.15 3.54
N GLY A 57 14.05 -1.15 4.33
CA GLY A 57 12.66 -1.53 4.55
C GLY A 57 11.76 -0.40 5.04
N TYR A 58 10.62 -0.38 4.39
CA TYR A 58 9.50 0.54 4.48
C TYR A 58 8.84 0.58 5.87
N ARG A 59 8.17 1.71 6.17
CA ARG A 59 7.57 2.05 7.47
C ARG A 59 6.10 2.44 7.26
N SER A 60 5.29 1.45 6.88
CA SER A 60 3.84 1.63 6.65
C SER A 60 3.07 0.60 7.47
N GLY A 61 2.18 1.05 8.34
CA GLY A 61 1.41 0.19 9.24
C GLY A 61 1.32 0.80 10.64
N ILE A 62 1.36 -0.05 11.67
CA ILE A 62 1.38 0.39 13.07
C ILE A 62 2.84 0.57 13.50
N GLN A 63 3.16 1.73 14.08
CA GLN A 63 4.45 2.04 14.68
C GLN A 63 4.28 2.15 16.18
N ILE A 64 5.22 1.59 16.94
CA ILE A 64 5.41 1.91 18.36
C ILE A 64 6.70 2.72 18.49
N ARG A 65 6.60 3.94 19.01
CA ARG A 65 7.75 4.80 19.30
C ARG A 65 7.45 5.65 20.52
N ASN A 66 8.41 5.81 21.44
CA ASN A 66 8.24 6.66 22.63
C ASN A 66 6.97 6.34 23.45
N ARG A 67 6.58 5.05 23.51
CA ARG A 67 5.32 4.59 24.14
C ARG A 67 4.04 5.08 23.47
N GLU A 68 4.13 5.53 22.23
CA GLU A 68 2.99 5.92 21.41
C GLU A 68 2.76 4.86 20.35
N ILE A 69 1.51 4.43 20.19
CA ILE A 69 1.07 3.61 19.07
C ILE A 69 0.49 4.55 18.02
N CYS A 70 1.08 4.55 16.83
CA CYS A 70 0.65 5.41 15.72
C CYS A 70 0.39 4.61 14.47
N PHE A 71 -0.63 5.00 13.69
CA PHE A 71 -0.64 4.66 12.27
C PHE A 71 0.43 5.49 11.59
N TYR A 72 1.37 4.85 10.91
CA TYR A 72 2.55 5.51 10.34
C TYR A 72 2.70 5.15 8.87
N ASN A 73 2.94 6.15 8.00
CA ASN A 73 3.29 5.93 6.59
C ASN A 73 4.46 6.80 6.19
N VAL A 74 5.61 6.18 5.94
CA VAL A 74 6.85 6.87 5.55
C VAL A 74 7.68 6.05 4.56
N HIS A 75 8.27 6.76 3.59
CA HIS A 75 9.22 6.26 2.59
C HIS A 75 8.74 5.16 1.63
N SER A 76 7.44 4.85 1.55
CA SER A 76 6.91 3.74 0.72
C SER A 76 6.18 4.22 -0.55
N ARG A 77 6.82 4.20 -1.73
CA ARG A 77 6.20 4.72 -2.98
C ARG A 77 4.83 4.11 -3.29
N THR A 78 4.71 2.78 -3.21
CA THR A 78 3.46 2.08 -3.56
C THR A 78 2.38 2.23 -2.47
N PRO A 79 2.65 1.94 -1.18
CA PRO A 79 1.68 2.22 -0.11
C PRO A 79 1.27 3.69 -0.01
N ALA A 80 2.19 4.65 -0.17
CA ALA A 80 1.84 6.06 -0.17
C ALA A 80 0.96 6.44 -1.38
N LYS A 81 1.17 5.82 -2.55
CA LYS A 81 0.29 6.00 -3.72
C LYS A 81 -1.10 5.40 -3.47
N LEU A 82 -1.20 4.24 -2.85
CA LEU A 82 -2.48 3.62 -2.49
C LEU A 82 -3.20 4.46 -1.44
N LEU A 83 -2.49 4.85 -0.38
CA LEU A 83 -2.99 5.75 0.66
C LEU A 83 -3.49 7.07 0.06
N LYS A 84 -2.75 7.67 -0.87
CA LYS A 84 -3.18 8.85 -1.67
C LYS A 84 -4.51 8.60 -2.37
N THR A 85 -4.55 7.57 -3.20
CA THR A 85 -5.72 7.30 -4.04
C THR A 85 -6.96 7.05 -3.19
N ASN A 86 -6.80 6.28 -2.10
CA ASN A 86 -7.90 5.87 -1.26
C ASN A 86 -8.36 7.00 -0.33
N LEU A 87 -7.45 7.77 0.28
CA LEU A 87 -7.84 8.93 1.10
C LEU A 87 -8.44 10.08 0.29
N LYS A 88 -8.11 10.21 -1.01
CA LYS A 88 -8.83 11.13 -1.89
C LYS A 88 -10.30 10.71 -2.09
N GLN A 89 -10.61 9.43 -1.97
CA GLN A 89 -11.99 8.90 -2.11
C GLN A 89 -12.70 8.76 -0.77
N ARG A 90 -11.94 8.53 0.31
CA ARG A 90 -12.40 8.24 1.66
C ARG A 90 -11.63 9.02 2.72
N PRO A 91 -11.67 10.35 2.68
CA PRO A 91 -10.95 11.18 3.64
C PRO A 91 -11.43 10.95 5.09
N GLU A 92 -12.67 10.49 5.28
CA GLU A 92 -13.26 10.15 6.57
C GLU A 92 -12.50 9.05 7.33
N ALA A 93 -11.69 8.22 6.65
CA ALA A 93 -10.89 7.19 7.30
C ALA A 93 -9.91 7.75 8.35
N ILE A 94 -9.48 9.01 8.22
CA ILE A 94 -8.67 9.69 9.23
C ILE A 94 -9.50 9.94 10.49
N ILE A 95 -10.71 10.48 10.33
CA ILE A 95 -11.62 10.79 11.43
C ILE A 95 -12.08 9.51 12.10
N SER A 96 -12.48 8.48 11.35
CA SER A 96 -12.90 7.19 11.92
C SER A 96 -11.81 6.56 12.78
N ALA A 97 -10.55 6.60 12.34
CA ALA A 97 -9.43 6.08 13.14
C ALA A 97 -9.17 6.91 14.39
N ALA A 98 -9.33 8.23 14.31
CA ALA A 98 -9.17 9.12 15.45
C ALA A 98 -10.33 8.98 16.45
N GLU A 99 -11.57 8.87 15.99
CA GLU A 99 -12.77 8.64 16.82
C GLU A 99 -12.75 7.28 17.51
N GLY A 100 -12.44 6.22 16.76
CA GLY A 100 -12.40 4.87 17.30
C GLY A 100 -11.31 4.65 18.36
N SER A 101 -10.35 5.57 18.44
CA SER A 101 -9.23 5.49 19.37
C SER A 101 -9.30 6.50 20.51
N LEU A 102 -10.41 7.23 20.67
CA LEU A 102 -10.57 8.27 21.68
C LEU A 102 -10.32 7.81 23.11
N HIS A 103 -10.91 6.68 23.48
CA HIS A 103 -10.80 6.13 24.83
C HIS A 103 -9.45 5.46 25.09
N LEU A 104 -8.56 5.39 24.10
CA LEU A 104 -7.26 4.72 24.15
C LEU A 104 -6.07 5.68 24.35
N ARG A 105 -6.32 6.99 24.30
CA ARG A 105 -5.30 8.04 24.34
C ARG A 105 -5.74 9.23 25.17
N ASN A 106 -4.78 9.89 25.81
CA ASN A 106 -5.02 11.12 26.58
C ASN A 106 -4.94 12.41 25.76
N TYR A 107 -4.42 12.31 24.54
CA TYR A 107 -4.18 13.44 23.65
C TYR A 107 -4.49 13.03 22.20
N HIS A 108 -4.86 13.98 21.35
CA HIS A 108 -5.12 13.75 19.94
C HIS A 108 -4.13 14.52 19.08
N TYR A 109 -3.31 13.82 18.30
CA TYR A 109 -2.43 14.48 17.37
C TYR A 109 -2.32 13.76 16.03
N LEU A 110 -2.16 14.57 14.99
CA LEU A 110 -1.90 14.18 13.62
C LEU A 110 -0.70 14.98 13.14
N HIS A 111 0.37 14.30 12.74
CA HIS A 111 1.46 14.94 12.02
C HIS A 111 1.45 14.54 10.55
N PHE A 112 1.83 15.49 9.70
CA PHE A 112 2.09 15.21 8.31
C PHE A 112 3.09 16.17 7.70
N SER A 113 3.76 15.76 6.63
CA SER A 113 4.63 16.64 5.85
C SER A 113 4.47 16.38 4.36
N SER A 114 4.83 17.37 3.53
CA SER A 114 4.81 17.22 2.08
C SER A 114 6.04 17.73 1.36
N ARG A 115 6.34 17.04 0.26
CA ARG A 115 7.39 17.46 -0.68
C ARG A 115 7.09 18.78 -1.39
N LYS A 116 5.81 19.11 -1.61
CA LYS A 116 5.44 20.34 -2.33
C LYS A 116 5.70 21.56 -1.44
N VAL A 117 5.42 21.46 -0.14
CA VAL A 117 5.79 22.49 0.84
C VAL A 117 7.31 22.68 0.82
N SER A 118 8.10 21.62 0.93
CA SER A 118 9.58 21.69 0.83
C SER A 118 10.06 22.42 -0.44
N ARG A 119 9.45 22.14 -1.59
CA ARG A 119 9.79 22.77 -2.87
C ARG A 119 9.35 24.23 -2.98
N GLN A 120 8.15 24.56 -2.51
CA GLN A 120 7.59 25.91 -2.59
C GLN A 120 8.28 26.88 -1.63
N THR A 121 8.64 26.41 -0.44
CA THR A 121 9.22 27.26 0.61
C THR A 121 10.76 27.24 0.61
N GLY A 122 11.39 26.37 -0.18
CA GLY A 122 12.84 26.17 -0.16
C GLY A 122 13.34 25.47 1.11
N ALA A 123 12.44 24.92 1.92
CA ALA A 123 12.76 24.26 3.19
C ALA A 123 13.68 23.06 2.98
N LYS A 124 14.85 23.12 3.63
CA LYS A 124 15.90 22.09 3.55
C LYS A 124 15.81 21.05 4.66
N ARG A 125 15.08 21.31 5.75
CA ARG A 125 14.92 20.37 6.88
C ARG A 125 13.50 19.82 6.91
N TRP A 126 13.37 18.60 7.43
CA TRP A 126 12.07 17.94 7.60
C TRP A 126 11.14 18.77 8.50
N ALA A 127 11.66 19.23 9.64
CA ALA A 127 10.91 20.00 10.64
C ALA A 127 10.22 21.23 10.05
N ASP A 128 10.85 21.88 9.06
CA ASP A 128 10.33 23.08 8.39
C ASP A 128 9.09 22.81 7.52
N THR A 129 8.74 21.53 7.31
CA THR A 129 7.67 21.09 6.40
C THR A 129 6.60 20.26 7.11
N VAL A 130 6.75 20.05 8.42
CA VAL A 130 5.83 19.28 9.23
C VAL A 130 4.69 20.18 9.69
N ARG A 131 3.48 19.73 9.44
CA ARG A 131 2.26 20.20 10.07
C ARG A 131 1.92 19.26 11.22
N VAL A 132 1.48 19.82 12.33
CA VAL A 132 0.97 19.08 13.48
C VAL A 132 -0.35 19.71 13.87
N ILE A 133 -1.39 18.88 13.95
CA ILE A 133 -2.67 19.22 14.57
C ILE A 133 -2.66 18.49 15.91
N GLU A 134 -2.85 19.22 17.00
CA GLU A 134 -2.67 18.75 18.38
C GLU A 134 -3.81 19.33 19.24
N SER A 135 -4.60 18.49 19.92
CA SER A 135 -5.46 18.94 21.02
C SER A 135 -5.66 17.86 22.09
N THR A 136 -5.86 18.29 23.34
CA THR A 136 -6.32 17.43 24.44
C THR A 136 -7.83 17.16 24.35
N GLN A 137 -8.57 18.00 23.62
CA GLN A 137 -10.02 17.89 23.47
C GLN A 137 -10.35 17.35 22.10
N TRP A 138 -11.09 16.23 22.06
CA TRP A 138 -11.50 15.62 20.80
C TRP A 138 -12.23 16.59 19.88
N LYS A 139 -13.15 17.38 20.45
CA LYS A 139 -13.98 18.31 19.68
C LYS A 139 -13.11 19.28 18.87
N ASP A 140 -12.13 19.91 19.51
CA ASP A 140 -11.25 20.88 18.86
C ASP A 140 -10.38 20.21 17.78
N PHE A 141 -9.84 19.03 18.07
CA PHE A 141 -9.05 18.25 17.12
C PHE A 141 -9.86 17.85 15.88
N LYS A 142 -11.11 17.40 16.10
CA LYS A 142 -12.03 17.02 15.04
C LYS A 142 -12.40 18.23 14.19
N ASP A 143 -12.79 19.33 14.82
CA ASP A 143 -13.18 20.57 14.14
C ASP A 143 -12.04 21.08 13.25
N GLU A 144 -10.77 20.99 13.71
CA GLU A 144 -9.60 21.37 12.92
C GLU A 144 -9.35 20.44 11.72
N ILE A 145 -9.48 19.13 11.91
CA ILE A 145 -9.39 18.17 10.80
C ILE A 145 -10.51 18.40 9.79
N GLU A 146 -11.76 18.54 10.23
CA GLU A 146 -12.92 18.69 9.36
C GLU A 146 -12.89 19.99 8.56
N LYS A 147 -12.42 21.09 9.17
CA LYS A 147 -12.30 22.40 8.52
C LYS A 147 -11.47 22.36 7.24
N ASP A 148 -10.44 21.51 7.18
CA ASP A 148 -9.57 21.38 6.01
C ASP A 148 -9.22 19.94 5.64
N LEU A 149 -10.15 19.00 5.83
CA LEU A 149 -9.86 17.57 5.61
C LEU A 149 -9.39 17.28 4.18
N SER A 150 -9.99 17.97 3.20
CA SER A 150 -9.56 17.91 1.80
C SER A 150 -8.20 18.55 1.56
N GLY A 151 -7.86 19.65 2.26
CA GLY A 151 -6.54 20.28 2.20
C GLY A 151 -5.47 19.40 2.83
N ILE A 152 -5.75 18.76 3.98
CA ILE A 152 -4.87 17.78 4.61
C ILE A 152 -4.54 16.64 3.64
N VAL A 153 -5.54 16.07 2.95
CA VAL A 153 -5.29 15.01 1.95
C VAL A 153 -4.49 15.52 0.74
N LYS A 154 -4.75 16.76 0.28
CA LYS A 154 -3.96 17.38 -0.81
C LYS A 154 -2.53 17.66 -0.38
N ASP A 155 -2.32 18.10 0.85
CA ASP A 155 -1.02 18.41 1.41
C ASP A 155 -0.24 17.14 1.69
N LEU A 156 -0.86 16.09 2.19
CA LEU A 156 -0.26 14.77 2.24
C LEU A 156 0.20 14.31 0.86
N PHE A 157 -0.59 14.59 -0.17
CA PHE A 157 -0.36 14.03 -1.49
C PHE A 157 -0.46 15.03 -2.64
N PRO A 158 0.46 15.99 -2.70
CA PRO A 158 0.40 17.06 -3.67
C PRO A 158 0.53 16.49 -5.09
N ASP A 159 -0.19 17.09 -6.03
CA ASP A 159 0.00 16.82 -7.45
C ASP A 159 1.28 17.56 -7.90
N LEU A 160 2.29 16.78 -8.32
CA LEU A 160 3.58 17.30 -8.75
C LEU A 160 3.55 17.58 -10.26
N PRO A 161 4.12 18.69 -10.73
CA PRO A 161 4.27 18.93 -12.17
C PRO A 161 5.11 17.82 -12.80
N SER A 162 4.71 17.38 -14.00
CA SER A 162 5.28 16.29 -14.78
C SER A 162 6.71 16.53 -15.29
N ALA A 163 7.31 17.68 -14.99
CA ALA A 163 8.65 18.06 -15.40
C ALA A 163 9.71 17.55 -14.40
N GLY A 164 10.13 16.30 -14.55
CA GLY A 164 11.30 15.79 -13.83
C GLY A 164 11.61 14.34 -14.17
N LYS A 165 12.88 14.03 -14.43
CA LYS A 165 13.37 12.66 -14.61
C LYS A 165 12.97 11.82 -13.39
N ALA A 166 12.11 10.82 -13.61
CA ALA A 166 11.77 9.84 -12.60
C ALA A 166 13.05 9.06 -12.23
N GLY A 167 13.65 9.35 -11.07
CA GLY A 167 14.71 8.49 -10.52
C GLY A 167 15.91 9.17 -9.86
N THR A 168 16.10 10.48 -9.94
CA THR A 168 17.29 11.12 -9.36
C THR A 168 17.06 11.57 -7.91
N GLY A 169 17.69 10.89 -6.95
CA GLY A 169 18.23 11.39 -5.67
C GLY A 169 17.30 12.02 -4.61
N GLU A 170 16.34 12.85 -4.99
CA GLU A 170 15.46 13.63 -4.11
C GLU A 170 14.11 12.95 -3.86
N ALA A 171 13.86 11.82 -4.52
CA ALA A 171 12.64 11.03 -4.41
C ALA A 171 12.48 10.32 -3.04
N VAL A 172 13.29 10.65 -2.04
CA VAL A 172 13.43 9.95 -0.76
C VAL A 172 12.76 10.68 0.41
N ARG A 173 12.62 12.02 0.40
CA ARG A 173 12.00 12.77 1.51
C ARG A 173 10.48 12.71 1.40
N GLY A 174 9.83 11.76 2.09
CA GLY A 174 8.46 11.31 1.91
C GLY A 174 7.39 12.34 2.23
N SER A 175 6.17 12.09 1.76
CA SER A 175 4.99 12.63 2.43
C SER A 175 4.78 11.78 3.67
N ASP A 176 5.18 12.28 4.82
CA ASP A 176 5.06 11.53 6.05
C ASP A 176 3.67 11.75 6.62
N PHE A 177 3.06 10.69 7.12
CA PHE A 177 1.78 10.73 7.82
C PHE A 177 1.93 9.94 9.10
N CYS A 178 1.53 10.52 10.23
CA CYS A 178 1.15 9.71 11.36
C CYS A 178 0.01 10.28 12.19
N LEU A 179 -0.83 9.37 12.61
CA LEU A 179 -1.95 9.60 13.50
C LEU A 179 -1.69 8.82 14.78
N PHE A 180 -1.70 9.51 15.92
CA PHE A 180 -1.62 8.87 17.23
C PHE A 180 -2.89 8.07 17.51
N LEU A 181 -2.76 6.82 17.91
CA LEU A 181 -3.88 5.93 18.16
C LEU A 181 -4.03 5.62 19.65
N ALA A 182 -2.95 5.27 20.35
CA ALA A 182 -3.08 4.81 21.73
C ALA A 182 -1.77 4.92 22.52
N ASP A 183 -1.91 5.06 23.83
CA ASP A 183 -0.80 4.94 24.78
C ASP A 183 -0.37 3.46 24.85
N PHE A 184 0.88 3.15 24.45
CA PHE A 184 1.40 1.78 24.40
C PHE A 184 1.42 1.10 25.76
N ASP A 185 1.66 1.88 26.82
CA ASP A 185 1.72 1.41 28.21
C ASP A 185 0.42 0.70 28.64
N ARG A 186 -0.73 1.03 28.03
CA ARG A 186 -2.00 0.37 28.31
C ARG A 186 -1.96 -1.12 27.98
N ILE A 187 -1.36 -1.46 26.85
CA ILE A 187 -1.22 -2.84 26.36
C ILE A 187 -0.04 -3.52 27.05
N GLU A 188 1.12 -2.86 27.07
CA GLU A 188 2.36 -3.44 27.62
C GLU A 188 2.20 -3.86 29.08
N PHE A 189 1.57 -3.01 29.89
CA PHE A 189 1.40 -3.20 31.33
C PHE A 189 -0.02 -3.59 31.72
N ALA A 190 -0.84 -4.07 30.79
CA ALA A 190 -2.16 -4.60 31.12
C ALA A 190 -2.03 -5.75 32.13
N VAL A 191 -2.89 -5.73 33.16
CA VAL A 191 -2.87 -6.68 34.30
C VAL A 191 -3.01 -8.14 33.86
N THR A 192 -3.68 -8.39 32.73
CA THR A 192 -3.86 -9.74 32.17
C THR A 192 -3.59 -9.74 30.67
N ASP A 193 -3.22 -10.91 30.13
CA ASP A 193 -3.05 -11.11 28.69
C ASP A 193 -4.36 -10.92 27.91
N ARG A 194 -5.49 -11.30 28.52
CA ARG A 194 -6.82 -11.06 27.93
C ARG A 194 -7.07 -9.57 27.70
N LEU A 195 -6.79 -8.75 28.73
CA LEU A 195 -6.97 -7.30 28.63
C LEU A 195 -6.00 -6.67 27.62
N ALA A 196 -4.75 -7.14 27.56
CA ALA A 196 -3.78 -6.69 26.56
C ALA A 196 -4.26 -7.00 25.14
N ALA A 197 -4.77 -8.21 24.91
CA ALA A 197 -5.30 -8.64 23.61
C ALA A 197 -6.53 -7.83 23.20
N GLU A 198 -7.48 -7.60 24.12
CA GLU A 198 -8.68 -6.79 23.88
C GLU A 198 -8.30 -5.36 23.48
N GLN A 199 -7.40 -4.71 24.24
CA GLN A 199 -6.95 -3.35 23.92
C GLN A 199 -6.16 -3.29 22.61
N ALA A 200 -5.34 -4.30 22.31
CA ALA A 200 -4.65 -4.40 21.03
C ALA A 200 -5.63 -4.53 19.86
N ALA A 201 -6.66 -5.36 20.00
CA ALA A 201 -7.73 -5.51 19.01
C ALA A 201 -8.46 -4.19 18.78
N GLU A 202 -8.82 -3.46 19.85
CA GLU A 202 -9.45 -2.14 19.74
C GLU A 202 -8.60 -1.13 18.96
N VAL A 203 -7.28 -1.10 19.20
CA VAL A 203 -6.36 -0.24 18.43
C VAL A 203 -6.38 -0.61 16.94
N ILE A 204 -6.30 -1.90 16.62
CA ILE A 204 -6.27 -2.39 15.24
C ILE A 204 -7.60 -2.10 14.53
N ASP A 205 -8.72 -2.31 15.21
CA ASP A 205 -10.05 -2.05 14.66
C ASP A 205 -10.29 -0.57 14.43
N ALA A 206 -9.90 0.29 15.37
CA ALA A 206 -9.95 1.74 15.17
C ALA A 206 -9.11 2.15 13.94
N ALA A 207 -7.89 1.63 13.82
CA ALA A 207 -7.01 1.95 12.70
C ALA A 207 -7.43 1.30 11.36
N TRP A 208 -8.41 0.38 11.36
CA TRP A 208 -8.63 -0.52 10.23
C TRP A 208 -9.00 0.21 8.94
N HIS A 209 -9.86 1.23 8.99
CA HIS A 209 -10.22 1.99 7.78
C HIS A 209 -8.99 2.66 7.16
N LEU A 210 -8.13 3.25 7.99
CA LEU A 210 -6.91 3.90 7.55
C LEU A 210 -5.85 2.88 7.06
N PHE A 211 -5.77 1.73 7.72
CA PHE A 211 -4.94 0.60 7.29
C PHE A 211 -5.42 0.00 5.96
N SER A 212 -6.73 -0.10 5.77
CA SER A 212 -7.34 -0.58 4.52
C SER A 212 -7.04 0.32 3.33
N CYS A 213 -6.80 1.62 3.58
CA CYS A 213 -6.34 2.56 2.55
C CYS A 213 -4.93 2.24 2.01
N LEU A 214 -4.20 1.29 2.62
CA LEU A 214 -2.94 0.78 2.07
C LEU A 214 -3.14 -0.30 0.99
N TYR A 215 -4.37 -0.76 0.76
CA TYR A 215 -4.69 -1.77 -0.25
C TYR A 215 -5.33 -1.16 -1.50
N PRO A 216 -5.23 -1.82 -2.66
CA PRO A 216 -5.96 -1.40 -3.85
C PRO A 216 -7.47 -1.54 -3.62
N TRP A 217 -8.17 -0.40 -3.54
CA TRP A 217 -9.62 -0.35 -3.33
C TRP A 217 -10.42 -0.50 -4.63
N GLU A 218 -9.79 -0.25 -5.79
CA GLU A 218 -10.51 -0.28 -7.06
C GLU A 218 -11.08 -1.69 -7.35
N PRO A 219 -12.34 -1.80 -7.79
CA PRO A 219 -12.91 -3.07 -8.22
C PRO A 219 -12.00 -3.70 -9.28
N PRO A 220 -11.80 -5.03 -9.31
CA PRO A 220 -11.01 -5.71 -10.35
C PRO A 220 -11.33 -5.20 -11.77
N ARG A 221 -12.62 -5.00 -12.07
CA ARG A 221 -13.10 -4.46 -13.35
C ARG A 221 -12.54 -3.08 -13.74
N LYS A 222 -12.27 -2.19 -12.76
CA LYS A 222 -11.68 -0.87 -13.03
C LYS A 222 -10.16 -0.96 -13.29
N ARG A 223 -9.51 -2.01 -12.77
CA ARG A 223 -8.09 -2.33 -13.02
C ARG A 223 -7.91 -2.82 -14.45
N ASP A 224 -8.81 -3.69 -14.92
CA ASP A 224 -8.84 -4.16 -16.32
C ASP A 224 -9.05 -3.00 -17.29
N ALA A 225 -9.92 -2.04 -16.94
CA ALA A 225 -10.11 -0.82 -17.72
C ALA A 225 -8.85 0.07 -17.78
N SER A 226 -7.96 0.00 -16.79
CA SER A 226 -6.71 0.77 -16.77
C SER A 226 -5.61 0.10 -17.59
N LEU A 227 -5.46 -1.22 -17.49
CA LEU A 227 -4.59 -1.98 -18.39
C LEU A 227 -5.05 -1.83 -19.84
N ARG A 228 -6.36 -1.97 -20.11
CA ARG A 228 -6.96 -1.76 -21.43
C ARG A 228 -6.63 -0.37 -21.99
N ARG A 229 -6.78 0.69 -21.20
CA ARG A 229 -6.39 2.05 -21.62
C ARG A 229 -4.90 2.17 -21.91
N ALA A 230 -4.03 1.56 -21.09
CA ALA A 230 -2.59 1.55 -21.33
C ALA A 230 -2.23 0.81 -22.63
N MET A 231 -2.90 -0.31 -22.90
CA MET A 231 -2.75 -1.08 -24.14
C MET A 231 -3.26 -0.32 -25.37
N LEU A 232 -4.42 0.36 -25.27
CA LEU A 232 -5.01 1.17 -26.34
C LEU A 232 -4.27 2.48 -26.64
N SER A 233 -3.45 2.98 -25.71
CA SER A 233 -2.64 4.18 -25.94
C SER A 233 -1.56 4.00 -27.03
N ARG A 234 -1.44 2.79 -27.60
CA ARG A 234 -0.58 2.47 -28.72
C ARG A 234 -1.42 1.88 -29.86
N PRO A 235 -1.30 2.39 -31.10
CA PRO A 235 -2.08 1.92 -32.23
C PRO A 235 -1.67 0.50 -32.64
N GLY A 236 -2.65 -0.33 -33.01
CA GLY A 236 -2.40 -1.51 -33.84
C GLY A 236 -2.62 -2.90 -33.22
N LEU A 237 -3.27 -3.05 -32.07
CA LEU A 237 -3.51 -4.37 -31.49
C LEU A 237 -4.92 -4.45 -30.88
N CYS A 238 -5.84 -5.09 -31.59
CA CYS A 238 -7.18 -5.43 -31.09
C CYS A 238 -7.54 -6.91 -31.34
N ASP A 239 -6.63 -7.68 -31.94
CA ASP A 239 -6.83 -9.11 -32.21
C ASP A 239 -6.30 -9.96 -31.06
N CYS A 240 -6.85 -11.16 -30.90
CA CYS A 240 -6.38 -12.12 -29.90
C CYS A 240 -4.94 -12.56 -30.23
N GLU A 241 -4.04 -12.45 -29.26
CA GLU A 241 -2.62 -12.74 -29.40
C GLU A 241 -2.22 -14.11 -28.86
N TYR A 242 -3.19 -14.98 -28.59
CA TYR A 242 -2.95 -16.28 -27.97
C TYR A 242 -1.88 -17.10 -28.71
N GLU A 243 -1.91 -17.14 -30.05
CA GLU A 243 -0.94 -17.87 -30.87
C GLU A 243 0.49 -17.31 -30.79
N ARG A 244 0.65 -16.05 -30.34
CA ARG A 244 1.97 -15.41 -30.15
C ARG A 244 2.60 -15.80 -28.81
N ILE A 245 1.85 -16.44 -27.91
CA ILE A 245 2.35 -16.90 -26.62
C ILE A 245 3.09 -18.22 -26.82
N ALA A 246 4.36 -18.27 -26.43
CA ALA A 246 5.15 -19.49 -26.57
C ALA A 246 4.65 -20.58 -25.58
N GLY A 247 4.45 -21.79 -26.10
CA GLY A 247 4.10 -22.97 -25.31
C GLY A 247 2.62 -23.12 -24.97
N VAL A 248 1.72 -22.32 -25.57
CA VAL A 248 0.27 -22.55 -25.41
C VAL A 248 -0.21 -23.76 -26.23
N PRO A 249 -1.21 -24.51 -25.75
CA PRO A 249 -1.91 -25.50 -26.57
C PRO A 249 -2.53 -24.87 -27.82
N LYS A 250 -2.61 -25.61 -28.93
CA LYS A 250 -3.36 -25.15 -30.10
C LYS A 250 -4.84 -25.03 -29.73
N SER A 251 -5.42 -23.85 -29.94
CA SER A 251 -6.83 -23.60 -29.70
C SER A 251 -7.30 -22.40 -30.51
N ASP A 252 -8.40 -22.57 -31.24
CA ASP A 252 -9.01 -21.49 -32.00
C ASP A 252 -9.67 -20.45 -31.08
N CYS A 253 -9.75 -19.21 -31.57
CA CYS A 253 -10.50 -18.12 -30.96
C CYS A 253 -12.00 -18.45 -30.89
N ASP A 254 -12.69 -17.92 -29.89
CA ASP A 254 -14.16 -18.04 -29.77
C ASP A 254 -14.91 -16.85 -30.40
N ASN A 255 -14.19 -15.95 -31.09
CA ASN A 255 -14.69 -14.69 -31.66
C ASN A 255 -15.38 -13.75 -30.67
N SER A 256 -15.18 -13.95 -29.36
CA SER A 256 -15.64 -13.00 -28.34
C SER A 256 -14.82 -11.72 -28.38
N ALA A 257 -15.34 -10.67 -27.73
CA ALA A 257 -14.63 -9.42 -27.58
C ALA A 257 -13.26 -9.65 -26.92
N VAL A 258 -12.23 -9.00 -27.48
CA VAL A 258 -10.86 -9.12 -27.01
C VAL A 258 -10.65 -8.17 -25.84
N GLU A 259 -10.11 -8.71 -24.75
CA GLU A 259 -9.86 -8.02 -23.50
C GLU A 259 -8.36 -7.96 -23.20
N ALA A 260 -7.94 -6.95 -22.45
CA ALA A 260 -6.56 -6.86 -21.99
C ALA A 260 -6.39 -7.74 -20.75
N ALA A 261 -5.57 -8.78 -20.86
CA ALA A 261 -5.24 -9.69 -19.78
C ALA A 261 -3.83 -9.43 -19.25
N HIS A 262 -3.62 -9.58 -17.94
CA HIS A 262 -2.29 -9.46 -17.35
C HIS A 262 -1.43 -10.70 -17.63
N ILE A 263 -0.21 -10.48 -18.09
CA ILE A 263 0.82 -11.53 -18.19
C ILE A 263 1.23 -11.98 -16.78
N ILE A 264 1.65 -11.03 -15.93
CA ILE A 264 1.89 -11.25 -14.51
C ILE A 264 0.64 -10.77 -13.77
N PRO A 265 -0.12 -11.66 -13.10
CA PRO A 265 -1.29 -11.26 -12.34
C PRO A 265 -0.92 -10.26 -11.24
N TYR A 266 -1.87 -9.40 -10.88
CA TYR A 266 -1.67 -8.44 -9.79
C TYR A 266 -1.30 -9.12 -8.46
N ALA A 267 -1.91 -10.27 -8.17
CA ALA A 267 -1.59 -11.08 -6.99
C ALA A 267 -0.11 -11.48 -6.90
N ARG A 268 0.62 -11.46 -8.02
CA ARG A 268 2.06 -11.72 -8.12
C ARG A 268 2.90 -10.45 -8.38
N GLY A 269 2.34 -9.27 -8.15
CA GLY A 269 3.03 -7.98 -8.31
C GLY A 269 3.01 -7.41 -9.73
N GLY A 270 2.09 -7.89 -10.59
CA GLY A 270 1.87 -7.34 -11.93
C GLY A 270 1.44 -5.87 -11.93
N SER A 271 1.79 -5.14 -12.99
CA SER A 271 1.42 -3.72 -13.16
C SER A 271 0.41 -3.51 -14.30
N ASP A 272 -0.41 -2.45 -14.23
CA ASP A 272 -1.37 -2.06 -15.29
C ASP A 272 -0.69 -1.27 -16.42
N ARG A 273 0.51 -1.69 -16.84
CA ARG A 273 1.27 -1.07 -17.93
C ARG A 273 1.20 -1.95 -19.15
N ALA A 274 1.27 -1.33 -20.33
CA ALA A 274 1.19 -2.04 -21.61
C ALA A 274 2.22 -3.18 -21.74
N TRP A 275 3.40 -3.08 -21.11
CA TRP A 275 4.40 -4.16 -21.16
C TRP A 275 3.94 -5.46 -20.46
N ASN A 276 2.96 -5.37 -19.57
CA ASN A 276 2.40 -6.50 -18.81
C ASN A 276 1.03 -6.94 -19.35
N GLY A 277 0.58 -6.41 -20.49
CA GLY A 277 -0.70 -6.76 -21.10
C GLY A 277 -0.56 -7.68 -22.29
N VAL A 278 -1.57 -8.51 -22.53
CA VAL A 278 -1.78 -9.29 -23.76
C VAL A 278 -3.26 -9.22 -24.12
N TRP A 279 -3.58 -9.18 -25.40
CA TRP A 279 -4.94 -9.16 -25.90
C TRP A 279 -5.46 -10.59 -26.07
N LEU A 280 -6.54 -10.94 -25.39
CA LEU A 280 -7.10 -12.28 -25.43
C LEU A 280 -8.63 -12.24 -25.54
N CYS A 281 -9.20 -13.14 -26.32
CA CYS A 281 -10.63 -13.41 -26.28
C CYS A 281 -11.01 -14.10 -24.95
N ALA A 282 -12.29 -14.11 -24.58
CA ALA A 282 -12.77 -14.65 -23.31
C ALA A 282 -12.39 -16.13 -23.08
N LYS A 283 -12.38 -16.97 -24.12
CA LYS A 283 -11.90 -18.36 -24.03
C LYS A 283 -10.41 -18.44 -23.70
N HIS A 284 -9.56 -17.72 -24.44
CA HIS A 284 -8.11 -17.78 -24.25
C HIS A 284 -7.65 -17.06 -22.98
N HIS A 285 -8.35 -16.02 -22.56
CA HIS A 285 -8.12 -15.36 -21.27
C HIS A 285 -8.27 -16.38 -20.14
N ARG A 286 -9.38 -17.12 -20.09
CA ARG A 286 -9.61 -18.19 -19.11
C ARG A 286 -8.57 -19.32 -19.18
N ALA A 287 -8.16 -19.70 -20.39
CA ALA A 287 -7.17 -20.77 -20.58
C ALA A 287 -5.79 -20.41 -19.98
N THR A 288 -5.43 -19.12 -20.02
CA THR A 288 -4.10 -18.59 -19.68
C THR A 288 -4.02 -17.92 -18.30
N GLU A 289 -5.16 -17.69 -17.65
CA GLU A 289 -5.23 -16.99 -16.37
C GLU A 289 -4.28 -17.60 -15.32
N GLY A 290 -3.36 -16.78 -14.79
CA GLY A 290 -2.39 -17.18 -13.77
C GLY A 290 -1.24 -18.10 -14.26
N LYS A 291 -1.22 -18.47 -15.54
CA LYS A 291 -0.25 -19.40 -16.16
C LYS A 291 0.76 -18.71 -17.06
N LEU A 292 0.64 -17.40 -17.27
CA LEU A 292 1.56 -16.64 -18.11
C LEU A 292 2.77 -16.13 -17.32
N SER A 293 3.87 -15.95 -18.04
CA SER A 293 5.11 -15.33 -17.56
C SER A 293 5.80 -14.56 -18.69
N GLY A 294 6.68 -13.63 -18.35
CA GLY A 294 7.39 -12.80 -19.32
C GLY A 294 6.85 -11.37 -19.39
N ARG A 295 7.01 -10.72 -20.53
CA ARG A 295 6.59 -9.33 -20.78
C ARG A 295 6.57 -9.03 -22.27
N ARG A 296 5.97 -7.90 -22.67
CA ARG A 296 6.23 -7.30 -23.97
C ARG A 296 7.52 -6.48 -23.97
N SER A 297 8.19 -6.46 -25.11
CA SER A 297 9.41 -5.69 -25.36
C SER A 297 9.45 -5.14 -26.78
N GLY A 298 10.57 -4.54 -27.18
CA GLY A 298 10.75 -3.96 -28.51
C GLY A 298 10.25 -2.52 -28.61
N GLN A 299 10.50 -1.90 -29.77
CA GLN A 299 9.93 -0.60 -30.10
C GLN A 299 8.41 -0.74 -30.16
N ASP A 300 7.69 0.18 -29.51
CA ASP A 300 6.23 0.14 -29.41
C ASP A 300 5.58 -1.08 -28.73
N LEU A 301 6.36 -1.98 -28.10
CA LEU A 301 5.88 -3.21 -27.43
C LEU A 301 5.30 -4.25 -28.40
N SER A 302 5.81 -4.28 -29.64
CA SER A 302 5.45 -5.25 -30.68
C SER A 302 5.80 -6.69 -30.31
N ASP A 303 6.84 -6.88 -29.50
CA ASP A 303 7.41 -8.19 -29.28
C ASP A 303 6.76 -8.84 -28.05
N VAL A 304 5.94 -9.85 -28.30
CA VAL A 304 5.25 -10.62 -27.25
C VAL A 304 6.20 -11.72 -26.75
N GLN A 305 7.08 -11.38 -25.79
CA GLN A 305 7.96 -12.36 -25.13
C GLN A 305 7.26 -13.00 -23.93
N VAL A 306 6.14 -13.66 -24.19
CA VAL A 306 5.27 -14.28 -23.18
C VAL A 306 5.32 -15.80 -23.32
N ARG A 307 5.44 -16.49 -22.19
CA ARG A 307 5.46 -17.96 -22.12
C ARG A 307 4.32 -18.47 -21.26
N PHE A 308 3.71 -19.56 -21.70
CA PHE A 308 2.76 -20.32 -20.92
C PHE A 308 3.51 -21.35 -20.07
N ALA A 309 3.34 -21.27 -18.76
CA ALA A 309 3.76 -22.31 -17.83
C ALA A 309 2.57 -23.26 -17.64
N ALA A 310 2.65 -24.45 -18.25
CA ALA A 310 1.77 -25.54 -17.84
C ALA A 310 2.02 -25.77 -16.34
N ARG A 311 0.96 -25.80 -15.54
CA ARG A 311 1.10 -26.43 -14.23
C ARG A 311 1.48 -27.88 -14.54
N GLU A 312 2.63 -28.31 -14.04
CA GLU A 312 2.79 -29.73 -13.74
C GLU A 312 1.64 -30.03 -12.78
N ASP A 313 0.67 -30.82 -13.24
CA ASP A 313 -0.22 -31.50 -12.32
C ASP A 313 0.72 -32.30 -11.42
N SER A 314 0.92 -31.81 -10.20
CA SER A 314 1.45 -32.63 -9.13
C SER A 314 0.49 -33.78 -8.98
N GLY A 315 0.82 -34.90 -9.61
CA GLY A 315 0.07 -36.15 -9.50
C GLY A 315 -0.07 -36.49 -8.03
N GLU A 316 -1.30 -36.47 -7.56
CA GLU A 316 -1.78 -37.39 -6.54
C GLU A 316 -2.17 -38.71 -7.23
#